data_AF-A0ABD3X084-F1
#
_entry.id   AF-A0ABD3X084-F1
#
_cell.length_a   1.000
_cell.length_b   1.000
_cell.length_c   1.000
_cell.angle_alpha   90.00
_cell.angle_beta   90.00
_cell.angle_gamma   90.00
#
_symmetry.space_group_name_H-M   'P 1'
#
loop_
_entity.id
_entity.type
_entity.pdbx_description
1 polymer ?
#
loop_
_entity_poly.entity_id
_entity_poly.type
_entity_poly.pdbx_seq_one_letter_code
_entity_poly.pdbx_strand_id
1 'polypeptide(L)'
;KLYECGTSNTSPTSKLHQCGTSNTSTTSKLHQCGTSNTSTTSKLHQCGTSNTSTTSKLHQCGTSNTNTTSKLHQCGTSNTSTTSKLHQCGTSNTSTTSKLHQCGTSNTSTTSKLHQCGASNTSTTSKLHQCGSGNTSTTS
;
A
#
# COMPACT_ATOMS: atom_id res chain seq x y z
N LYS A 1 21.22 -12.43 6.55
CA LYS A 1 20.04 -11.85 7.23
C LYS A 1 20.60 -10.89 8.25
N LEU A 2 20.22 -9.63 8.23
CA LEU A 2 20.73 -8.60 9.14
C LEU A 2 19.61 -8.11 10.05
N TYR A 3 19.95 -7.80 11.30
CA TYR A 3 19.06 -7.25 12.32
C TYR A 3 19.62 -5.90 12.76
N GLU A 4 18.83 -4.84 12.61
CA GLU A 4 19.20 -3.48 13.01
C GLU A 4 18.11 -2.88 13.90
N CYS A 5 18.53 -2.17 14.96
CA CYS A 5 17.65 -1.37 15.79
C CYS A 5 18.21 0.06 15.87
N GLY A 6 17.38 1.06 15.58
CA GLY A 6 17.76 2.47 15.56
C GLY A 6 17.66 3.10 14.16
N THR A 7 18.49 4.12 13.91
CA THR A 7 18.51 4.84 12.64
C THR A 7 19.57 4.25 11.72
N SER A 8 19.17 3.91 10.49
CA SER A 8 20.07 3.35 9.47
C SER A 8 19.94 4.09 8.15
N ASN A 9 21.07 4.27 7.46
CA ASN A 9 21.15 4.99 6.19
C ASN A 9 21.17 4.07 4.98
N THR A 10 21.86 2.91 5.02
CA THR A 10 21.87 1.92 3.93
C THR A 10 22.62 0.65 4.32
N SER A 11 22.04 -0.53 4.04
CA SER A 11 22.70 -1.84 4.15
C SER A 11 22.30 -2.75 2.96
N PRO A 12 23.18 -3.03 1.98
CA PRO A 12 22.86 -3.95 0.89
C PRO A 12 22.86 -5.39 1.41
N THR A 13 21.67 -5.89 1.76
CA THR A 13 21.51 -7.26 2.23
C THR A 13 20.38 -7.97 1.50
N SER A 14 20.48 -9.29 1.35
CA SER A 14 19.38 -10.08 0.79
C SER A 14 18.12 -10.04 1.68
N LYS A 15 18.31 -9.98 3.01
CA LYS A 15 17.22 -9.95 4.00
C LYS A 15 17.59 -9.02 5.15
N LEU A 16 16.76 -8.02 5.42
CA LEU A 16 16.90 -7.06 6.52
C LEU A 16 15.68 -7.12 7.45
N HIS A 17 15.94 -7.14 8.75
CA HIS A 17 14.97 -6.93 9.82
C HIS A 17 15.35 -5.64 10.55
N GLN A 18 14.50 -4.62 10.50
CA GLN A 18 14.79 -3.32 11.10
C GLN A 18 13.68 -2.88 12.06
N CYS A 19 14.08 -2.42 13.24
CA CYS A 19 13.22 -1.64 14.14
C CYS A 19 13.74 -0.21 14.22
N GLY A 20 12.91 0.79 13.95
CA GLY A 20 13.29 2.20 13.97
C GLY A 20 13.17 2.88 12.60
N THR A 21 14.08 3.82 12.32
CA THR A 21 13.99 4.70 11.15
C THR A 21 14.97 4.25 10.07
N SER A 22 14.46 4.04 8.86
CA SER A 22 15.25 3.72 7.66
C SER A 22 15.11 4.83 6.64
N ASN A 23 16.24 5.44 6.25
CA ASN A 23 16.23 6.46 5.21
C ASN A 23 16.13 5.85 3.82
N THR A 24 16.96 4.85 3.52
CA THR A 24 16.94 4.15 2.23
C THR A 24 17.26 2.67 2.39
N SER A 25 16.41 1.82 1.82
CA SER A 25 16.59 0.36 1.85
C SER A 25 16.46 -0.26 0.46
N THR A 26 17.50 -0.97 0.02
CA THR A 26 17.50 -1.76 -1.22
C THR A 26 17.85 -3.22 -0.90
N THR A 27 16.83 -4.07 -0.81
CA THR A 27 16.98 -5.48 -0.40
C THR A 27 16.03 -6.40 -1.16
N SER A 28 16.28 -7.71 -1.15
CA SER A 28 15.29 -8.66 -1.68
C SER A 28 14.07 -8.76 -0.75
N LYS A 29 14.30 -8.82 0.56
CA LYS A 29 13.23 -8.87 1.58
C LYS A 29 13.52 -7.90 2.73
N LEU A 30 12.56 -7.04 3.04
CA LEU A 30 12.59 -6.15 4.18
C LEU A 30 11.43 -6.46 5.14
N HIS A 31 11.75 -6.64 6.41
CA HIS A 31 10.81 -6.60 7.52
C HIS A 31 11.13 -5.38 8.36
N GLN A 32 10.19 -4.45 8.48
CA GLN A 32 10.44 -3.22 9.20
C GLN A 32 9.28 -2.84 10.12
N CYS A 33 9.65 -2.49 11.36
CA CYS A 33 8.80 -1.86 12.35
C CYS A 33 9.29 -0.42 12.57
N GLY A 34 8.48 0.58 12.28
CA GLY A 34 8.85 2.00 12.40
C GLY A 34 8.65 2.78 11.10
N THR A 35 9.58 3.68 10.78
CA THR A 35 9.44 4.64 9.67
C THR A 35 10.41 4.31 8.55
N SER A 36 9.88 4.06 7.34
CA SER A 36 10.64 3.91 6.10
C SER A 36 10.44 5.14 5.22
N ASN A 37 11.53 5.84 4.89
CA ASN A 37 11.46 6.96 3.94
C ASN A 37 11.44 6.45 2.48
N THR A 38 12.40 5.62 2.08
CA THR A 38 12.45 5.06 0.73
C THR A 38 12.83 3.60 0.76
N SER A 39 12.01 2.75 0.13
CA SER A 39 12.24 1.31 0.04
C SER A 39 12.07 0.81 -1.39
N THR A 40 13.09 0.13 -1.90
CA THR A 40 13.05 -0.59 -3.18
C THR A 40 13.35 -2.06 -2.94
N THR A 41 12.32 -2.90 -2.94
CA THR A 41 12.46 -4.32 -2.56
C THR A 41 11.59 -5.26 -3.37
N SER A 42 11.94 -6.54 -3.43
CA SER A 42 11.01 -7.54 -3.98
C SER A 42 9.82 -7.79 -3.04
N LYS A 43 10.08 -7.86 -1.73
CA LYS A 43 9.05 -8.07 -0.69
C LYS A 43 9.29 -7.15 0.49
N LEU A 44 8.27 -6.38 0.86
CA LEU A 44 8.26 -5.55 2.06
C LEU A 44 7.12 -5.96 3.00
N HIS A 45 7.47 -6.18 4.26
CA HIS A 45 6.53 -6.27 5.38
C HIS A 45 6.78 -5.08 6.31
N GLN A 46 5.83 -4.15 6.36
CA GLN A 46 5.94 -2.91 7.14
C GLN A 46 4.87 -2.87 8.24
N CYS A 47 5.29 -2.59 9.48
CA CYS A 47 4.43 -2.07 10.52
C CYS A 47 4.86 -0.63 10.84
N GLY A 48 3.98 0.35 10.64
CA GLY A 48 4.27 1.77 10.84
C GLY A 48 4.12 2.60 9.58
N THR A 49 5.02 3.58 9.40
CA THR A 49 4.90 4.60 8.35
C THR A 49 5.84 4.28 7.18
N SER A 50 5.31 4.34 5.96
CA SER A 50 6.09 4.25 4.72
C SER A 50 5.83 5.47 3.85
N ASN A 51 6.88 6.22 3.51
CA ASN A 51 6.74 7.41 2.67
C ASN A 51 6.73 7.02 1.18
N THR A 52 7.77 6.35 0.70
CA THR A 52 7.86 5.91 -0.69
C THR A 52 8.30 4.45 -0.78
N SER A 53 7.49 3.63 -1.45
CA SER A 53 7.79 2.21 -1.64
C SER A 53 7.60 1.79 -3.10
N THR A 54 8.64 1.18 -3.65
CA THR A 54 8.59 0.52 -4.96
C THR A 54 8.88 -0.96 -4.77
N THR A 55 7.85 -1.81 -4.87
CA THR A 55 8.00 -3.24 -4.57
C THR A 55 7.17 -4.16 -5.44
N SER A 56 7.58 -5.43 -5.57
CA SER A 56 6.70 -6.44 -6.19
C SER A 56 5.52 -6.78 -5.27
N LYS A 57 5.79 -6.96 -3.97
CA LYS A 57 4.78 -7.29 -2.96
C LYS A 57 4.99 -6.46 -1.70
N LEU A 58 3.94 -5.75 -1.28
CA LEU A 58 3.88 -5.00 -0.04
C LEU A 58 2.77 -5.52 0.87
N HIS A 59 3.14 -5.86 2.10
CA HIS A 59 2.22 -6.06 3.21
C HIS A 59 2.45 -4.95 4.23
N GLN A 60 1.43 -4.11 4.45
CA GLN A 60 1.55 -2.96 5.32
C GLN A 60 0.44 -2.89 6.35
N CYS A 61 0.83 -2.68 7.61
CA CYS A 61 -0.04 -2.23 8.69
C CYS A 61 0.39 -0.82 9.09
N GLY A 62 -0.49 0.18 8.93
CA GLY A 62 -0.20 1.58 9.25
C GLY A 62 -0.41 2.53 8.08
N THR A 63 0.42 3.56 8.00
CA THR A 63 0.24 4.69 7.08
C THR A 63 1.21 4.63 5.91
N SER A 64 0.68 4.75 4.69
CA SER A 64 1.47 4.80 3.47
C SER A 64 1.18 6.04 2.66
N ASN A 65 2.23 6.75 2.25
CA ASN A 65 2.09 7.95 1.43
C ASN A 65 2.05 7.60 -0.06
N THR A 66 3.11 7.04 -0.61
CA THR A 66 3.21 6.69 -2.03
C THR A 66 3.70 5.26 -2.22
N ASN A 67 2.86 4.43 -2.86
CA ASN A 67 3.21 3.06 -3.21
C ASN A 67 3.05 2.79 -4.70
N THR A 68 4.10 2.21 -5.28
CA THR A 68 4.08 1.64 -6.62
C THR A 68 4.39 0.16 -6.51
N THR A 69 3.36 -0.70 -6.63
CA THR A 69 3.55 -2.14 -6.40
C THR A 69 2.74 -3.04 -7.30
N SER A 70 3.19 -4.27 -7.56
CA SER A 70 2.34 -5.22 -8.28
C SER A 70 1.18 -5.72 -7.39
N LYS A 71 1.47 -6.00 -6.11
CA LYS A 71 0.48 -6.44 -5.13
C LYS A 71 0.64 -5.69 -3.81
N LEU A 72 -0.44 -5.06 -3.37
CA LEU A 72 -0.52 -4.38 -2.08
C LEU A 72 -1.61 -5.02 -1.21
N HIS A 73 -1.23 -5.41 -0.01
CA HIS A 73 -2.12 -5.74 1.10
C HIS A 73 -1.93 -4.71 2.21
N GLN A 74 -2.96 -3.91 2.48
CA GLN A 74 -2.87 -2.82 3.42
C GLN A 74 -3.98 -2.85 4.47
N CYS A 75 -3.59 -2.72 5.73
CA CYS A 75 -4.47 -2.37 6.84
C CYS A 75 -4.07 -0.97 7.33
N GLY A 76 -4.97 0.00 7.24
CA GLY A 76 -4.71 1.40 7.64
C GLY A 76 -4.95 2.40 6.50
N THR A 77 -4.11 3.44 6.46
CA THR A 77 -4.32 4.61 5.59
C THR A 77 -3.35 4.62 4.42
N SER A 78 -3.89 4.71 3.21
CA SER A 78 -3.13 4.90 1.97
C SER A 78 -3.46 6.25 1.33
N ASN A 79 -2.46 7.08 1.09
CA ASN A 79 -2.65 8.34 0.37
C ASN A 79 -2.68 8.11 -1.14
N THR A 80 -1.61 7.56 -1.71
CA THR A 80 -1.51 7.30 -3.14
C THR A 80 -0.99 5.90 -3.40
N SER A 81 -1.76 5.12 -4.16
CA SER A 81 -1.38 3.77 -4.55
C SER A 81 -1.57 3.54 -6.05
N THR A 82 -0.52 3.08 -6.71
CA THR A 82 -0.55 2.59 -8.10
C THR A 82 -0.20 1.12 -8.08
N THR A 83 -1.18 0.24 -8.35
CA THR A 83 -0.96 -1.20 -8.24
C THR A 83 -1.67 -2.04 -9.29
N SER A 84 -1.24 -3.28 -9.52
CA SER A 84 -2.05 -4.21 -10.32
C SER A 84 -3.19 -4.83 -9.48
N LYS A 85 -2.94 -5.07 -8.19
CA LYS A 85 -3.89 -5.64 -7.24
C LYS A 85 -3.75 -4.95 -5.88
N LEU A 86 -4.86 -4.40 -5.40
CA LEU A 86 -4.97 -3.78 -4.09
C LEU A 86 -6.01 -4.51 -3.25
N HIS A 87 -5.59 -4.99 -2.08
CA HIS A 87 -6.45 -5.42 -0.98
C HIS A 87 -6.29 -4.46 0.17
N GLN A 88 -7.34 -3.71 0.50
CA GLN A 88 -7.28 -2.66 1.50
C GLN A 88 -8.38 -2.81 2.55
N CYS A 89 -7.99 -2.76 3.82
CA CYS A 89 -8.86 -2.53 4.96
C CYS A 89 -8.50 -1.15 5.55
N GLY A 90 -9.43 -0.19 5.53
CA GLY A 90 -9.21 1.17 6.02
C GLY A 90 -9.47 2.24 4.94
N THR A 91 -8.65 3.29 4.96
CA THR A 91 -8.91 4.52 4.18
C THR A 91 -7.96 4.65 3.01
N SER A 92 -8.51 4.80 1.80
CA SER A 92 -7.77 5.09 0.57
C SER A 92 -8.13 6.46 0.05
N ASN A 93 -7.14 7.34 -0.13
CA ASN A 93 -7.38 8.65 -0.72
C ASN A 93 -7.39 8.56 -2.25
N THR A 94 -6.31 8.06 -2.85
CA THR A 94 -6.20 7.88 -4.31
C THR A 94 -5.65 6.50 -4.63
N SER A 95 -6.40 5.75 -5.43
CA SER A 95 -5.98 4.45 -5.94
C SER A 95 -6.18 4.32 -7.43
N THR A 96 -5.13 3.86 -8.12
CA THR A 96 -5.19 3.44 -9.52
C THR A 96 -4.79 1.98 -9.59
N THR A 97 -5.72 1.12 -9.99
CA THR A 97 -5.47 -0.33 -9.97
C THR A 97 -6.22 -1.12 -11.03
N SER A 98 -5.72 -2.27 -11.44
CA SER A 98 -6.53 -3.18 -12.28
C SER A 98 -7.61 -3.90 -11.47
N LYS A 99 -7.35 -4.18 -10.19
CA LYS A 99 -8.29 -4.86 -9.27
C LYS A 99 -8.20 -4.26 -7.88
N LEU A 100 -9.34 -3.78 -7.39
CA LEU A 100 -9.50 -3.23 -6.04
C LEU A 100 -10.46 -4.11 -5.24
N HIS A 101 -9.99 -4.62 -4.10
CA HIS A 101 -10.81 -5.17 -3.02
C HIS A 101 -10.67 -4.26 -1.80
N GLN A 102 -11.76 -3.60 -1.41
CA GLN A 102 -11.72 -2.61 -0.35
C GLN A 102 -12.79 -2.87 0.71
N CYS A 103 -12.37 -2.85 1.97
CA CYS A 103 -13.23 -2.73 3.14
C CYS A 103 -12.92 -1.39 3.82
N GLY A 104 -13.86 -0.45 3.82
CA GLY A 104 -13.67 0.89 4.39
C GLY A 104 -13.97 2.01 3.40
N THR A 105 -13.20 3.10 3.47
CA THR A 105 -13.51 4.35 2.78
C THR A 105 -12.57 4.58 1.60
N SER A 106 -13.13 4.83 0.42
CA SER A 106 -12.41 5.27 -0.78
C SER A 106 -12.82 6.68 -1.16
N ASN A 107 -11.84 7.59 -1.31
CA ASN A 107 -12.12 8.93 -1.81
C ASN A 107 -12.11 8.95 -3.34
N THR A 108 -11.03 8.47 -3.96
CA THR A 108 -10.89 8.43 -5.41
C THR A 108 -10.29 7.10 -5.85
N SER A 109 -11.03 6.36 -6.68
CA SER A 109 -10.55 5.11 -7.28
C SER A 109 -10.76 5.08 -8.79
N THR A 110 -9.72 4.66 -9.50
CA THR A 110 -9.79 4.31 -10.93
C THR A 110 -9.40 2.85 -11.06
N THR A 111 -10.33 1.99 -11.45
CA THR A 111 -10.06 0.55 -11.53
C THR A 111 -10.79 -0.18 -12.64
N SER A 112 -10.21 -1.26 -13.17
CA SER A 112 -10.98 -2.12 -14.09
C SER A 112 -12.02 -2.97 -13.37
N LYS A 113 -11.76 -3.35 -12.11
CA LYS A 113 -12.66 -4.15 -11.27
C LYS A 113 -12.64 -3.64 -9.84
N LEU A 114 -13.82 -3.32 -9.31
CA LEU A 114 -14.03 -2.86 -7.94
C LEU A 114 -14.92 -3.84 -7.17
N HIS A 115 -14.41 -4.35 -6.06
CA HIS A 115 -15.18 -5.00 -5.01
C HIS A 115 -15.06 -4.17 -3.73
N GLN A 116 -16.16 -3.56 -3.28
CA GLN A 116 -16.13 -2.63 -2.17
C GLN A 116 -17.18 -2.97 -1.11
N CYS A 117 -16.75 -3.02 0.14
CA CYS A 117 -17.59 -2.99 1.33
C CYS A 117 -17.30 -1.68 2.09
N GLY A 118 -18.24 -0.74 2.10
CA GLY A 118 -18.05 0.57 2.74
C GLY A 118 -18.36 1.77 1.85
N ALA A 119 -17.75 2.92 2.15
CA ALA A 119 -18.10 4.21 1.56
C ALA A 119 -17.21 4.60 0.38
N SER A 120 -17.81 5.10 -0.71
CA SER A 120 -17.07 5.62 -1.87
C SER A 120 -17.52 7.04 -2.24
N ASN A 121 -16.58 7.95 -2.44
CA ASN A 121 -16.88 9.30 -2.93
C ASN A 121 -16.88 9.35 -4.46
N THR A 122 -15.75 9.03 -5.10
CA THR A 122 -15.61 9.04 -6.56
C THR A 122 -14.96 7.75 -7.03
N SER A 123 -15.65 7.00 -7.89
CA SER A 123 -15.14 5.79 -8.52
C SER A 123 -15.39 5.78 -10.02
N THR A 124 -14.35 5.44 -10.78
CA THR A 124 -14.44 5.10 -12.20
C THR A 124 -14.06 3.63 -12.38
N THR A 125 -15.00 2.81 -12.83
CA THR A 125 -14.75 1.37 -13.00
C THR A 125 -15.47 0.73 -14.17
N SER A 126 -14.90 -0.33 -14.76
CA SER A 126 -15.62 -1.12 -15.76
C SER A 126 -16.51 -2.20 -15.14
N LYS A 127 -16.19 -2.66 -13.92
CA LYS A 127 -17.00 -3.65 -13.19
C LYS A 127 -17.08 -3.29 -11.72
N LEU A 128 -18.31 -3.23 -11.20
CA LEU A 128 -18.60 -2.82 -9.83
C LEU A 128 -19.38 -3.89 -9.07
N HIS A 129 -18.87 -4.27 -7.91
CA HIS A 129 -19.60 -4.97 -6.87
C HIS A 129 -19.47 -4.18 -5.57
N GLN A 130 -20.57 -3.58 -5.11
CA GLN A 130 -20.58 -2.72 -3.94
C GLN A 130 -21.60 -3.18 -2.91
N CYS A 131 -21.16 -3.24 -1.65
CA CYS A 131 -21.99 -3.38 -0.47
C CYS A 131 -21.71 -2.17 0.45
N GLY A 132 -22.50 -1.11 0.35
CA GLY A 132 -22.30 0.13 1.10
C GLY A 132 -22.76 1.37 0.34
N SER A 133 -22.57 2.55 0.92
CA SER A 133 -23.03 3.83 0.35
C SER A 133 -22.02 4.43 -0.62
N GLY A 134 -22.49 5.00 -1.74
CA GLY A 134 -21.64 5.67 -2.73
C GLY A 134 -22.25 6.98 -3.21
N ASN A 135 -21.42 8.03 -3.35
CA ASN A 135 -21.87 9.36 -3.76
C ASN A 135 -21.79 9.58 -5.27
N THR A 136 -20.78 9.05 -5.96
CA THR A 136 -20.63 9.18 -7.42
C THR A 136 -19.86 8.00 -8.00
N SER A 137 -20.51 7.24 -8.88
CA SER A 137 -19.93 6.08 -9.58
C SER A 137 -20.16 6.19 -11.08
N THR A 138 -19.08 6.25 -11.85
CA THR A 138 -19.11 6.17 -13.31
C THR A 138 -18.67 4.78 -13.75
N THR A 139 -19.53 4.09 -14.48
CA THR A 139 -19.21 2.79 -15.10
C THR A 139 -19.00 2.97 -16.59
N SER A 140 -17.88 2.46 -17.13
CA SER A 140 -17.53 2.51 -18.57
C SER A 140 -17.24 1.13 -19.12
#